data_AF-A0A061NPP2-F1
#
_entry.id   AF-A0A061NPP2-F1
#
_cell.length_a   1.000
_cell.length_b   1.000
_cell.length_c   1.000
_cell.angle_alpha   90.00
_cell.angle_beta   90.00
_cell.angle_gamma   90.00
#
_symmetry.space_group_name_H-M   'P 1'
#
loop_
_entity.id
_entity.type
_entity.pdbx_description
1 polymer ?
#
loop_
_entity_poly.entity_id
_entity_poly.type
_entity_poly.pdbx_seq_one_letter_code
_entity_poly.pdbx_strand_id
1 'polypeptide(L)'
;MSLNDLPEIQFASTDINEILNEKIANYEQVHFQETGVRKRLYPGDPMRIFIYSEALRELQLRHLINDTAKKNLLAYARDENLDHVGALLQTSRHSADYAVVSVRFVLSDVQPVSITIPEGTRVTPGGDIFFELTEPIEVPAGQGSIILTMICTQPGTAGNGFTPGQIDTIVDPLPHIDEVINTETSQGGIDRESDADFRERLITAPGGFSVAGPENAYIHLTKSFSASILDVHASTPDLVRSIFAFYSKTAIFLHQHF
;
A
#
# COMPACT_ATOMS: atom_id res chain seq x y z
N MET A 1 5.61 -22.63 11.69
CA MET A 1 5.96 -21.57 12.66
C MET A 1 5.41 -20.28 12.08
N SER A 2 4.47 -19.62 12.76
CA SER A 2 3.91 -18.36 12.25
C SER A 2 4.91 -17.23 12.46
N LEU A 3 4.87 -16.21 11.61
CA LEU A 3 5.70 -15.01 11.76
C LEU A 3 5.44 -14.33 13.12
N ASN A 4 4.21 -14.46 13.63
CA ASN A 4 3.77 -13.91 14.92
C ASN A 4 4.29 -14.70 16.14
N ASP A 5 4.83 -15.91 15.93
CA ASP A 5 5.35 -16.77 17.01
C ASP A 5 6.86 -16.58 17.22
N LEU A 6 7.51 -15.70 16.45
CA LEU A 6 8.93 -15.45 16.56
C LEU A 6 9.24 -14.68 17.85
N PRO A 7 10.32 -15.04 18.57
CA PRO A 7 10.74 -14.26 19.73
C PRO A 7 11.14 -12.85 19.29
N GLU A 8 10.98 -11.89 20.20
CA GLU A 8 11.46 -10.54 19.94
C GLU A 8 12.98 -10.57 19.78
N ILE A 9 13.46 -9.97 18.68
CA ILE A 9 14.90 -9.84 18.40
C ILE A 9 15.36 -8.45 18.81
N GLN A 10 16.53 -8.38 19.44
CA GLN A 10 17.22 -7.12 19.71
C GLN A 10 18.65 -7.22 19.17
N PHE A 11 18.99 -6.36 18.22
CA PHE A 11 20.30 -6.32 17.57
C PHE A 11 21.32 -5.47 18.33
N ALA A 12 20.84 -4.46 19.06
CA ALA A 12 21.68 -3.62 19.90
C ALA A 12 20.99 -3.37 21.24
N SER A 13 21.73 -3.51 22.35
CA SER A 13 21.21 -3.14 23.67
C SER A 13 20.88 -1.66 23.72
N THR A 14 19.72 -1.34 24.26
CA THR A 14 19.23 0.03 24.46
C THR A 14 19.07 0.34 25.96
N ASP A 15 19.80 -0.37 26.82
CA ASP A 15 19.87 -0.05 28.26
C ASP A 15 20.95 1.00 28.52
N ILE A 16 20.52 2.19 28.96
CA ILE A 16 21.42 3.29 29.29
C ILE A 16 22.40 2.95 30.41
N ASN A 17 22.01 2.13 31.38
CA ASN A 17 22.88 1.77 32.50
C ASN A 17 24.00 0.85 32.03
N GLU A 18 23.70 -0.09 31.13
CA GLU A 18 24.70 -0.97 30.52
C GLU A 18 25.73 -0.14 29.74
N ILE A 19 25.27 0.75 28.86
CA ILE A 19 26.13 1.64 28.05
C ILE A 19 26.99 2.54 28.96
N LEU A 20 26.39 3.13 29.99
CA LEU A 20 27.10 4.01 30.91
C LEU A 20 28.18 3.26 31.70
N ASN A 21 27.84 2.09 32.24
CA ASN A 21 28.77 1.27 33.01
C ASN A 21 29.95 0.79 32.16
N GLU A 22 29.66 0.37 30.92
CA GLU A 22 30.67 0.00 29.93
C GLU A 22 31.63 1.17 29.66
N LYS A 23 31.10 2.38 29.38
CA LYS A 23 31.93 3.57 29.13
C LYS A 23 32.76 4.00 30.34
N ILE A 24 32.20 3.94 31.55
CA ILE A 24 32.94 4.25 32.77
C ILE A 24 34.10 3.26 32.94
N ALA A 25 33.83 1.97 32.82
CA ALA A 25 34.87 0.93 32.92
C ALA A 25 35.98 1.14 31.88
N ASN A 26 35.61 1.43 30.64
CA ASN A 26 36.56 1.72 29.56
C ASN A 26 37.42 2.96 29.85
N TYR A 27 36.82 4.05 30.35
CA TYR A 27 37.58 5.24 30.75
C TYR A 27 38.57 4.95 31.88
N GLU A 28 38.12 4.28 32.94
CA GLU A 28 38.99 3.95 34.09
C GLU A 28 40.16 3.05 33.68
N GLN A 29 39.91 2.10 32.77
CA GLN A 29 40.93 1.22 32.21
C GLN A 29 41.94 1.99 31.34
N VAL A 30 41.48 2.79 30.38
CA VAL A 30 42.36 3.57 29.50
C VAL A 30 43.16 4.59 30.30
N HIS A 31 42.55 5.26 31.28
CA HIS A 31 43.26 6.18 32.16
C HIS A 31 44.41 5.51 32.90
N PHE A 32 44.20 4.30 33.42
CA PHE A 32 45.25 3.54 34.10
C PHE A 32 46.38 3.14 33.14
N GLN A 33 46.05 2.75 31.90
CA GLN A 33 47.04 2.38 30.89
C GLN A 33 47.94 3.56 30.49
N GLU A 34 47.36 4.75 30.30
CA GLU A 34 48.11 5.93 29.84
C GLU A 34 48.90 6.62 30.96
N THR A 35 48.39 6.60 32.20
CA THR A 35 48.98 7.37 33.30
C THR A 35 49.67 6.52 34.36
N GLY A 36 49.40 5.21 34.39
CA GLY A 36 49.78 4.32 35.49
C GLY A 36 49.00 4.54 36.79
N VAL A 37 48.06 5.50 36.83
CA VAL A 37 47.29 5.86 38.03
C VAL A 37 45.85 5.38 37.89
N ARG A 38 45.37 4.64 38.90
CA ARG A 38 43.97 4.22 38.97
C ARG A 38 43.10 5.41 39.38
N LYS A 39 42.09 5.69 38.56
CA LYS A 39 41.07 6.70 38.83
C LYS A 39 39.70 6.04 38.84
N ARG A 40 38.87 6.39 39.84
CA ARG A 40 37.49 5.92 39.94
C ARG A 40 36.53 7.09 39.76
N LEU A 41 35.50 6.92 38.92
CA LEU A 41 34.54 7.96 38.59
C LEU A 41 33.24 7.86 39.42
N TYR A 42 33.06 8.80 40.34
CA TYR A 42 31.87 8.94 41.17
C TYR A 42 30.78 9.76 40.45
N PRO A 43 29.49 9.59 40.82
CA PRO A 43 28.36 10.24 40.12
C PRO A 43 28.47 11.76 39.93
N GLY A 44 29.13 12.47 40.84
CA GLY A 44 29.30 13.93 40.77
C GLY A 44 30.54 14.41 39.99
N ASP A 45 31.40 13.49 39.53
CA ASP A 45 32.61 13.89 38.81
C ASP A 45 32.23 14.50 37.44
N PRO A 46 32.77 15.68 37.07
CA PRO A 46 32.47 16.32 35.79
C PRO A 46 32.73 15.42 34.58
N MET A 47 33.76 14.56 34.67
CA MET A 47 34.07 13.58 33.63
C MET A 47 32.98 12.52 33.49
N ARG A 48 32.36 12.08 34.58
CA ARG A 48 31.25 11.11 34.51
C ARG A 48 29.99 11.73 33.92
N ILE A 49 29.73 13.00 34.20
CA ILE A 49 28.62 13.75 33.58
C ILE A 49 28.83 13.85 32.07
N PHE A 50 30.06 14.14 31.64
CA PHE A 50 30.42 14.13 30.22
C PHE A 50 30.26 12.75 29.57
N ILE A 51 30.74 11.68 30.23
CA ILE A 51 30.54 10.31 29.74
C ILE A 51 29.05 9.96 29.65
N TYR A 52 28.22 10.47 30.57
CA TYR A 52 26.77 10.28 30.53
C TYR A 52 26.12 10.97 29.33
N SER A 53 26.53 12.19 28.96
CA SER A 53 26.03 12.82 27.73
C SER A 53 26.41 12.02 26.48
N GLU A 54 27.61 11.45 26.44
CA GLU A 54 28.04 10.55 25.36
C GLU A 54 27.27 9.23 25.34
N ALA A 55 26.94 8.67 26.51
CA ALA A 55 26.12 7.47 26.64
C ALA A 55 24.69 7.71 26.11
N LEU A 56 24.10 8.87 26.39
CA LEU A 56 22.79 9.25 25.83
C LEU A 56 22.83 9.39 24.32
N ARG A 57 23.90 9.97 23.77
CA ARG A 57 24.08 10.04 22.31
C ARG A 57 24.21 8.65 21.70
N GLU A 58 24.98 7.77 22.33
CA GLU A 58 25.13 6.39 21.87
C GLU A 58 23.82 5.60 21.97
N LEU A 59 23.03 5.81 23.02
CA LEU A 59 21.70 5.20 23.16
C LEU A 59 20.81 5.52 21.94
N GLN A 60 20.78 6.78 21.50
CA GLN A 60 20.03 7.19 20.30
C GLN A 60 20.52 6.44 19.05
N LEU A 61 21.84 6.28 18.90
CA LEU A 61 22.43 5.53 17.80
C LEU A 61 22.06 4.05 17.86
N ARG A 62 22.14 3.42 19.04
CA ARG A 62 21.76 2.01 19.23
C ARG A 62 20.27 1.78 18.97
N HIS A 63 19.39 2.72 19.31
CA HIS A 63 17.98 2.68 18.91
C HIS A 63 17.81 2.70 17.38
N LEU A 64 18.51 3.61 16.69
CA LEU A 64 18.45 3.71 15.23
C LEU A 64 19.00 2.44 14.56
N ILE A 65 20.13 1.92 15.05
CA ILE A 65 20.71 0.65 14.58
C ILE A 65 19.73 -0.50 14.77
N ASN A 66 19.11 -0.61 15.94
CA ASN A 66 18.17 -1.69 16.23
C ASN A 66 16.92 -1.62 15.36
N ASP A 67 16.31 -0.43 15.18
CA ASP A 67 15.15 -0.25 14.29
C ASP A 67 15.50 -0.52 12.82
N THR A 68 16.67 -0.04 12.36
CA THR A 68 17.13 -0.26 10.99
C THR A 68 17.41 -1.74 10.72
N ALA A 69 18.06 -2.44 11.66
CA ALA A 69 18.32 -3.86 11.55
C ALA A 69 17.02 -4.69 11.58
N LYS A 70 16.08 -4.34 12.48
CA LYS A 70 14.74 -4.98 12.53
C LYS A 70 14.01 -4.85 11.19
N LYS A 71 14.01 -3.67 10.56
CA LYS A 71 13.33 -3.43 9.28
C LYS A 71 13.84 -4.27 8.10
N ASN A 72 14.99 -4.93 8.22
CA ASN A 72 15.46 -5.87 7.21
C ASN A 72 14.82 -7.27 7.34
N LEU A 73 14.10 -7.52 8.43
CA LEU A 73 13.37 -8.76 8.67
C LEU A 73 11.90 -8.58 8.28
N LEU A 74 11.33 -9.54 7.55
CA LEU A 74 9.93 -9.51 7.09
C LEU A 74 8.92 -9.21 8.21
N ALA A 75 9.17 -9.72 9.41
CA ALA A 75 8.32 -9.52 10.59
C ALA A 75 8.19 -8.05 11.04
N TYR A 76 9.22 -7.23 10.81
CA TYR A 76 9.28 -5.84 11.29
C TYR A 76 9.41 -4.81 10.17
N ALA A 77 9.71 -5.26 8.94
CA ALA A 77 9.78 -4.40 7.77
C ALA A 77 8.47 -3.63 7.57
N ARG A 78 8.58 -2.34 7.29
CA ARG A 78 7.46 -1.41 7.06
C ARG A 78 7.78 -0.50 5.89
N ASP A 79 6.75 0.04 5.24
CA ASP A 79 6.86 0.98 4.13
C ASP A 79 7.80 0.45 3.01
N GLU A 80 8.70 1.29 2.51
CA GLU A 80 9.66 0.96 1.45
C GLU A 80 10.59 -0.21 1.79
N ASN A 81 10.93 -0.40 3.08
CA ASN A 81 11.74 -1.56 3.50
C ASN A 81 10.99 -2.87 3.23
N LEU A 82 9.66 -2.90 3.44
CA LEU A 82 8.85 -4.08 3.14
C LEU A 82 8.77 -4.31 1.63
N ASP A 83 8.71 -3.25 0.84
CA ASP A 83 8.72 -3.32 -0.63
C ASP A 83 10.05 -3.89 -1.15
N HIS A 84 11.19 -3.52 -0.54
CA HIS A 84 12.49 -4.13 -0.83
C HIS A 84 12.58 -5.61 -0.42
N VAL A 85 12.00 -5.99 0.72
CA VAL A 85 11.90 -7.41 1.11
C VAL A 85 11.05 -8.18 0.09
N GLY A 86 9.96 -7.58 -0.38
CA GLY A 86 9.11 -8.18 -1.41
C GLY A 86 9.80 -8.34 -2.76
N ALA A 87 10.66 -7.39 -3.15
CA ALA A 87 11.45 -7.50 -4.37
C ALA A 87 12.37 -8.73 -4.39
N LEU A 88 12.92 -9.14 -3.23
CA LEU A 88 13.70 -10.38 -3.11
C LEU A 88 12.86 -11.64 -3.39
N LEU A 89 11.55 -11.55 -3.15
CA LEU A 89 10.57 -12.60 -3.40
C LEU A 89 9.83 -12.41 -4.74
N GLN A 90 10.34 -11.54 -5.62
CA GLN A 90 9.74 -11.22 -6.92
C GLN A 90 8.27 -10.78 -6.82
N THR A 91 7.90 -10.16 -5.71
CA THR A 91 6.52 -9.75 -5.43
C THR A 91 6.49 -8.26 -5.15
N SER A 92 5.75 -7.51 -5.95
CA SER A 92 5.55 -6.07 -5.77
C SER A 92 4.21 -5.79 -5.11
N ARG A 93 4.14 -4.74 -4.31
CA ARG A 93 2.91 -4.24 -3.71
C ARG A 93 1.93 -3.77 -4.78
N HIS A 94 0.64 -4.01 -4.57
CA HIS A 94 -0.39 -3.48 -5.45
C HIS A 94 -0.50 -1.95 -5.29
N SER A 95 -0.47 -1.24 -6.42
CA SER A 95 -0.72 0.20 -6.45
C SER A 95 -2.18 0.50 -6.14
N ALA A 96 -2.46 1.77 -5.84
CA ALA A 96 -3.83 2.22 -5.76
C ALA A 96 -4.45 2.27 -7.17
N ASP A 97 -5.70 1.83 -7.29
CA ASP A 97 -6.50 1.89 -8.50
C ASP A 97 -7.50 3.05 -8.43
N TYR A 98 -7.88 3.55 -9.59
CA TYR A 98 -8.81 4.66 -9.72
C TYR A 98 -10.25 4.18 -9.82
N ALA A 99 -11.18 4.93 -9.23
CA ALA A 99 -12.61 4.68 -9.41
C ALA A 99 -13.03 5.05 -10.83
N VAL A 100 -13.95 4.26 -11.39
CA VAL A 100 -14.50 4.40 -12.74
C VAL A 100 -16.01 4.54 -12.64
N VAL A 101 -16.58 5.37 -13.52
CA VAL A 101 -18.02 5.61 -13.57
C VAL A 101 -18.51 5.88 -14.99
N SER A 102 -19.70 5.37 -15.31
CA SER A 102 -20.42 5.64 -16.55
C SER A 102 -21.24 6.93 -16.40
N VAL A 103 -20.96 7.92 -17.23
CA VAL A 103 -21.58 9.25 -17.18
C VAL A 103 -22.27 9.57 -18.49
N ARG A 104 -23.52 10.02 -18.40
CA ARG A 104 -24.31 10.48 -19.53
C ARG A 104 -24.16 11.98 -19.69
N PHE A 105 -23.74 12.40 -20.88
CA PHE A 105 -23.73 13.79 -21.31
C PHE A 105 -24.97 14.03 -22.17
N VAL A 106 -25.72 15.09 -21.87
CA VAL A 106 -26.92 15.50 -22.61
C VAL A 106 -26.61 16.82 -23.31
N LEU A 107 -26.91 16.88 -24.61
CA LEU A 107 -26.70 18.08 -25.41
C LEU A 107 -27.89 19.03 -25.28
N SER A 108 -27.63 20.34 -25.27
CA SER A 108 -28.70 21.36 -25.20
C SER A 108 -29.63 21.30 -26.41
N ASP A 109 -29.07 20.94 -27.58
CA ASP A 109 -29.80 20.76 -28.83
C ASP A 109 -29.12 19.65 -29.65
N VAL A 110 -29.90 18.89 -30.43
CA VAL A 110 -29.37 17.87 -31.33
C VAL A 110 -28.59 18.54 -32.47
N GLN A 111 -27.34 18.13 -32.67
CA GLN A 111 -26.42 18.78 -33.60
C GLN A 111 -26.36 18.04 -34.95
N PRO A 112 -26.34 18.77 -36.08
CA PRO A 112 -26.28 18.17 -37.42
C PRO A 112 -24.87 17.71 -37.83
N VAL A 113 -23.86 18.02 -37.01
CA VAL A 113 -22.44 17.64 -37.20
C VAL A 113 -21.99 16.89 -35.96
N SER A 114 -20.99 16.02 -36.09
CA SER A 114 -20.38 15.37 -34.92
C SER A 114 -19.68 16.41 -34.03
N ILE A 115 -19.77 16.22 -32.72
CA ILE A 115 -19.11 17.04 -31.72
C ILE A 115 -18.10 16.19 -30.98
N THR A 116 -16.88 16.69 -30.79
CA THR A 116 -15.86 16.01 -30.01
C THR A 116 -15.86 16.53 -28.58
N ILE A 117 -16.01 15.62 -27.62
CA ILE A 117 -15.72 15.87 -26.21
C ILE A 117 -14.22 15.63 -26.03
N PRO A 118 -13.42 16.66 -25.71
CA PRO A 118 -11.98 16.51 -25.60
C PRO A 118 -11.59 15.66 -24.39
N GLU A 119 -10.44 14.97 -24.50
CA GLU A 119 -9.78 14.40 -23.32
C GLU A 119 -9.51 15.48 -22.27
N GLY A 120 -9.47 15.08 -21.00
CA GLY A 120 -9.32 16.00 -19.88
C GLY A 120 -10.60 16.76 -19.50
N THR A 121 -11.75 16.47 -20.11
CA THR A 121 -13.04 16.99 -19.65
C THR A 121 -13.35 16.47 -18.25
N ARG A 122 -13.65 17.36 -17.30
CA ARG A 122 -13.85 17.02 -15.89
C ARG A 122 -15.27 17.22 -15.39
N VAL A 123 -15.73 16.26 -14.60
CA VAL A 123 -17.03 16.27 -13.91
C VAL A 123 -16.83 16.00 -12.42
N THR A 124 -17.72 16.51 -11.58
CA THR A 124 -17.61 16.39 -10.12
C THR A 124 -18.97 16.13 -9.46
N PRO A 125 -19.02 15.31 -8.39
CA PRO A 125 -20.16 15.26 -7.48
C PRO A 125 -20.19 16.40 -6.46
N GLY A 126 -19.23 17.33 -6.53
CA GLY A 126 -19.00 18.37 -5.54
C GLY A 126 -17.81 18.07 -4.62
N GLY A 127 -17.24 19.12 -4.04
CA GLY A 127 -16.03 19.02 -3.20
C GLY A 127 -14.75 18.90 -4.03
N ASP A 128 -13.83 18.05 -3.58
CA ASP A 128 -12.48 17.90 -4.15
C ASP A 128 -12.31 16.64 -5.04
N ILE A 129 -13.41 15.96 -5.38
CA ILE A 129 -13.39 14.73 -6.19
C ILE A 129 -13.75 15.07 -7.63
N PHE A 130 -12.90 14.66 -8.57
CA PHE A 130 -13.08 14.90 -9.99
C PHE A 130 -12.97 13.60 -10.76
N PHE A 131 -13.76 13.47 -11.82
CA PHE A 131 -13.65 12.42 -12.80
C PHE A 131 -13.32 13.05 -14.15
N GLU A 132 -12.36 12.48 -14.86
CA GLU A 132 -11.87 12.99 -16.13
C GLU A 132 -12.05 11.99 -17.26
N LEU A 133 -12.10 12.52 -18.48
CA LEU A 133 -12.12 11.73 -19.70
C LEU A 133 -10.69 11.43 -20.16
N THR A 134 -10.33 10.16 -20.31
CA THR A 134 -8.97 9.77 -20.71
C THR A 134 -8.71 9.83 -22.21
N GLU A 135 -9.73 9.71 -23.03
CA GLU A 135 -9.62 9.70 -24.49
C GLU A 135 -10.75 10.55 -25.11
N PRO A 136 -10.48 11.32 -26.18
CA PRO A 136 -11.52 12.13 -26.80
C PRO A 136 -12.60 11.26 -27.43
N ILE A 137 -13.86 11.60 -27.20
CA ILE A 137 -15.01 10.86 -27.73
C ILE A 137 -15.82 11.76 -28.67
N GLU A 138 -16.14 11.25 -29.85
CA GLU A 138 -17.02 11.92 -30.79
C GLU A 138 -18.48 11.52 -30.54
N VAL A 139 -19.33 12.52 -30.36
CA VAL A 139 -20.79 12.41 -30.38
C VAL A 139 -21.25 12.46 -31.84
N PRO A 140 -21.81 11.37 -32.39
CA PRO A 140 -22.32 11.35 -33.76
C PRO A 140 -23.43 12.37 -33.98
N ALA A 141 -23.49 12.92 -35.20
CA ALA A 141 -24.58 13.80 -35.61
C ALA A 141 -25.95 13.15 -35.39
N GLY A 142 -26.92 13.92 -34.88
CA GLY A 142 -28.27 13.43 -34.60
C GLY A 142 -28.46 12.77 -33.22
N GLN A 143 -27.43 12.62 -32.40
CA GLN A 143 -27.57 12.13 -31.02
C GLN A 143 -27.73 13.30 -30.02
N GLY A 144 -28.73 13.20 -29.14
CA GLY A 144 -28.96 14.17 -28.07
C GLY A 144 -28.30 13.82 -26.73
N SER A 145 -27.75 12.61 -26.61
CA SER A 145 -27.02 12.19 -25.42
C SER A 145 -26.02 11.08 -25.74
N ILE A 146 -24.91 11.03 -25.02
CA ILE A 146 -23.90 9.97 -25.08
C ILE A 146 -23.57 9.48 -23.68
N ILE A 147 -23.27 8.17 -23.53
CA ILE A 147 -22.73 7.62 -22.29
C ILE A 147 -21.25 7.34 -22.53
N LEU A 148 -20.41 7.83 -21.63
CA LEU A 148 -18.97 7.66 -21.66
C LEU A 148 -18.45 7.23 -20.30
N THR A 149 -17.29 6.58 -20.30
CA THR A 149 -16.63 6.12 -19.09
C THR A 149 -15.63 7.17 -18.63
N MET A 150 -15.69 7.58 -17.37
CA MET A 150 -14.77 8.54 -16.76
C MET A 150 -14.03 7.91 -15.60
N ILE A 151 -12.80 8.38 -15.37
CA ILE A 151 -11.89 7.87 -14.33
C ILE A 151 -11.66 8.96 -13.30
N CYS A 152 -11.71 8.62 -12.02
CA CYS A 152 -11.41 9.54 -10.93
C CYS A 152 -9.97 10.06 -11.05
N THR A 153 -9.73 11.33 -10.79
CA THR A 153 -8.38 11.92 -10.81
C THR A 153 -7.55 11.53 -9.59
N GLN A 154 -8.21 11.12 -8.50
CA GLN A 154 -7.56 10.68 -7.27
C GLN A 154 -7.59 9.15 -7.19
N PRO A 155 -6.44 8.49 -6.98
CA PRO A 155 -6.42 7.05 -6.78
C PRO A 155 -6.98 6.68 -5.40
N GLY A 156 -7.48 5.46 -5.27
CA GLY A 156 -7.99 4.97 -3.99
C GLY A 156 -9.51 4.92 -3.92
N THR A 157 -10.01 4.67 -2.71
CA THR A 157 -11.44 4.42 -2.45
C THR A 157 -12.31 5.67 -2.40
N ALA A 158 -11.70 6.87 -2.41
CA ALA A 158 -12.40 8.15 -2.32
C ALA A 158 -13.40 8.38 -3.47
N GLY A 159 -13.09 7.88 -4.66
CA GLY A 159 -13.95 8.01 -5.84
C GLY A 159 -15.11 7.00 -5.90
N ASN A 160 -15.27 6.11 -4.92
CA ASN A 160 -16.30 5.06 -4.94
C ASN A 160 -17.60 5.48 -4.26
N GLY A 161 -18.70 4.83 -4.66
CA GLY A 161 -19.98 4.89 -3.95
C GLY A 161 -20.87 6.07 -4.31
N PHE A 162 -20.52 6.85 -5.33
CA PHE A 162 -21.39 7.91 -5.84
C PHE A 162 -22.56 7.30 -6.60
N THR A 163 -23.76 7.37 -6.05
CA THR A 163 -24.97 6.78 -6.65
C THR A 163 -25.38 7.53 -7.91
N PRO A 164 -26.18 6.93 -8.82
CA PRO A 164 -26.69 7.61 -10.00
C PRO A 164 -27.34 8.96 -9.65
N GLY A 165 -26.99 10.01 -10.39
CA GLY A 165 -27.46 11.36 -10.10
C GLY A 165 -26.60 12.22 -9.19
N GLN A 166 -25.57 11.66 -8.54
CA GLN A 166 -24.70 12.44 -7.64
C GLN A 166 -23.56 13.15 -8.35
N ILE A 167 -23.11 12.66 -9.50
CA ILE A 167 -22.08 13.32 -10.31
C ILE A 167 -22.81 14.08 -11.41
N ASP A 168 -23.08 15.36 -11.15
CA ASP A 168 -23.95 16.20 -11.98
C ASP A 168 -23.33 17.51 -12.47
N THR A 169 -22.14 17.86 -11.98
CA THR A 169 -21.54 19.17 -12.21
C THR A 169 -20.36 19.07 -13.18
N ILE A 170 -20.37 19.89 -14.23
CA ILE A 170 -19.25 20.03 -15.17
C ILE A 170 -18.30 21.11 -14.66
N VAL A 171 -17.01 20.77 -14.52
CA VAL A 171 -15.99 21.72 -14.05
C VAL A 171 -15.55 22.67 -15.16
N ASP A 172 -15.37 22.13 -16.36
CA ASP A 172 -14.94 22.86 -17.55
C ASP A 172 -16.08 22.85 -18.57
N PRO A 173 -16.96 23.88 -18.61
CA PRO A 173 -18.12 23.88 -19.48
C PRO A 173 -17.75 23.77 -20.95
N LEU A 174 -18.34 22.79 -21.63
CA LEU A 174 -18.14 22.57 -23.06
C LEU A 174 -19.32 23.14 -23.86
N PRO A 175 -19.08 23.62 -25.09
CA PRO A 175 -20.16 24.06 -25.96
C PRO A 175 -21.16 22.93 -26.22
N HIS A 176 -22.45 23.26 -26.26
CA HIS A 176 -23.56 22.36 -26.59
C HIS A 176 -23.85 21.23 -25.60
N ILE A 177 -23.17 21.18 -24.45
CA ILE A 177 -23.46 20.23 -23.37
C ILE A 177 -24.24 20.97 -22.29
N ASP A 178 -25.44 20.46 -21.96
CA ASP A 178 -26.36 21.09 -21.01
C ASP A 178 -26.29 20.42 -19.64
N GLU A 179 -26.29 19.09 -19.63
CA GLU A 179 -26.41 18.29 -18.41
C GLU A 179 -25.44 17.11 -18.47
N VAL A 180 -24.91 16.78 -17.30
CA VAL A 180 -24.08 15.60 -17.07
C VAL A 180 -24.68 14.86 -15.89
N ILE A 181 -24.79 13.54 -15.99
CA ILE A 181 -25.30 12.71 -14.91
C ILE A 181 -24.71 11.32 -14.94
N ASN A 182 -24.20 10.82 -13.81
CA ASN A 182 -23.78 9.42 -13.75
C ASN A 182 -24.98 8.47 -13.81
N THR A 183 -24.87 7.44 -14.66
CA THR A 183 -25.92 6.43 -14.85
C THR A 183 -25.78 5.26 -13.89
N GLU A 184 -24.59 5.05 -13.35
CA GLU A 184 -24.24 3.92 -12.49
C GLU A 184 -23.48 4.42 -11.25
N THR A 185 -23.41 3.57 -10.23
CA THR A 185 -22.61 3.88 -9.03
C THR A 185 -21.13 3.79 -9.35
N SER A 186 -20.34 4.79 -8.94
CA SER A 186 -18.88 4.76 -9.13
C SER A 186 -18.23 3.62 -8.32
N GLN A 187 -17.28 2.92 -8.94
CA GLN A 187 -16.64 1.74 -8.34
C GLN A 187 -15.24 1.49 -8.92
N GLY A 188 -14.50 0.56 -8.33
CA GLY A 188 -13.19 0.13 -8.83
C GLY A 188 -11.99 0.85 -8.21
N GLY A 189 -12.20 1.92 -7.45
CA GLY A 189 -11.14 2.58 -6.70
C GLY A 189 -10.66 1.71 -5.54
N ILE A 190 -9.36 1.48 -5.44
CA ILE A 190 -8.77 0.63 -4.39
C ILE A 190 -7.52 1.34 -3.87
N ASP A 191 -7.38 1.42 -2.55
CA ASP A 191 -6.20 2.04 -1.94
C ASP A 191 -4.96 1.16 -2.14
N ARG A 192 -3.77 1.78 -2.06
CA ARG A 192 -2.51 1.05 -2.07
C ARG A 192 -2.54 -0.01 -0.98
N GLU A 193 -2.11 -1.22 -1.33
CA GLU A 193 -2.12 -2.38 -0.42
C GLU A 193 -1.39 -2.07 0.88
N SER A 194 -1.99 -2.46 2.02
CA SER A 194 -1.45 -2.16 3.33
C SER A 194 -0.19 -3.00 3.64
N ASP A 195 0.63 -2.56 4.59
CA ASP A 195 1.80 -3.34 5.04
C ASP A 195 1.40 -4.71 5.62
N ALA A 196 0.21 -4.81 6.23
CA ALA A 196 -0.28 -6.06 6.80
C ALA A 196 -0.61 -7.06 5.68
N ASP A 197 -1.45 -6.65 4.73
CA ASP A 197 -1.89 -7.49 3.61
C ASP A 197 -0.71 -7.90 2.72
N PHE A 198 0.17 -6.94 2.42
CA PHE A 198 1.36 -7.20 1.61
C PHE A 198 2.28 -8.20 2.31
N ARG A 199 2.49 -8.09 3.63
CA ARG A 199 3.29 -9.05 4.40
C ARG A 199 2.70 -10.45 4.38
N GLU A 200 1.38 -10.59 4.50
CA GLU A 200 0.72 -11.90 4.38
C GLU A 200 0.95 -12.51 3.00
N ARG A 201 0.85 -11.70 1.94
CA ARG A 201 1.14 -12.16 0.58
C ARG A 201 2.60 -12.60 0.42
N LEU A 202 3.56 -11.84 0.97
CA LEU A 202 4.97 -12.21 0.98
C LEU A 202 5.27 -13.51 1.72
N ILE A 203 4.53 -13.86 2.77
CA ILE A 203 4.67 -15.16 3.46
C ILE A 203 4.30 -16.31 2.51
N THR A 204 3.27 -16.13 1.69
CA THR A 204 2.81 -17.15 0.73
C THR A 204 3.61 -17.18 -0.58
N ALA A 205 4.30 -16.09 -0.93
CA ALA A 205 5.04 -15.93 -2.18
C ALA A 205 6.04 -17.05 -2.48
N PRO A 206 6.83 -17.57 -1.51
CA PRO A 206 7.72 -18.70 -1.76
C PRO A 206 7.03 -19.97 -2.30
N GLY A 207 5.73 -20.14 -2.02
CA GLY A 207 4.94 -21.24 -2.58
C GLY A 207 4.88 -21.21 -4.11
N GLY A 208 4.92 -20.02 -4.71
CA GLY A 208 4.90 -19.82 -6.17
C GLY A 208 6.14 -20.30 -6.91
N PHE A 209 7.28 -20.52 -6.22
CA PHE A 209 8.48 -21.09 -6.84
C PHE A 209 8.38 -22.61 -7.08
N SER A 210 7.30 -23.25 -6.62
CA SER A 210 7.10 -24.69 -6.77
C SER A 210 6.46 -25.05 -8.11
N VAL A 211 7.06 -26.02 -8.81
CA VAL A 211 6.55 -26.59 -10.08
C VAL A 211 5.35 -27.52 -9.85
N ALA A 212 5.15 -28.01 -8.61
CA ALA A 212 4.16 -29.04 -8.29
C ALA A 212 2.80 -28.52 -7.79
N GLY A 213 2.57 -27.19 -7.82
CA GLY A 213 1.28 -26.58 -7.45
C GLY A 213 0.79 -26.87 -6.02
N PRO A 214 1.57 -26.55 -4.96
CA PRO A 214 1.06 -26.62 -3.59
C PRO A 214 -0.05 -25.59 -3.37
N GLU A 215 -0.95 -25.82 -2.41
CA GLU A 215 -2.10 -24.96 -2.11
C GLU A 215 -1.73 -23.46 -2.03
N ASN A 216 -0.66 -23.15 -1.30
CA ASN A 216 -0.15 -21.78 -1.14
C ASN A 216 0.27 -21.11 -2.47
N ALA A 217 0.72 -21.87 -3.46
CA ALA A 217 1.07 -21.32 -4.77
C ALA A 217 -0.17 -20.76 -5.48
N TYR A 218 -1.29 -21.50 -5.42
CA TYR A 218 -2.54 -21.04 -6.03
C TYR A 218 -3.14 -19.85 -5.28
N ILE A 219 -3.09 -19.86 -3.95
CA ILE A 219 -3.51 -18.72 -3.13
C ILE A 219 -2.71 -17.48 -3.52
N HIS A 220 -1.38 -17.61 -3.61
CA HIS A 220 -0.49 -16.51 -4.00
C HIS A 220 -0.79 -15.97 -5.41
N LEU A 221 -0.93 -16.86 -6.40
CA LEU A 221 -1.25 -16.47 -7.78
C LEU A 221 -2.58 -15.72 -7.86
N THR A 222 -3.59 -16.20 -7.12
CA THR A 222 -4.92 -15.58 -7.11
C THR A 222 -4.89 -14.21 -6.42
N LYS A 223 -4.27 -14.10 -5.23
CA LYS A 223 -4.11 -12.80 -4.52
C LYS A 223 -3.21 -11.81 -5.28
N SER A 224 -2.31 -12.30 -6.14
CA SER A 224 -1.47 -11.44 -6.98
C SER A 224 -2.20 -10.87 -8.20
N PHE A 225 -3.41 -11.34 -8.52
CA PHE A 225 -4.17 -10.81 -9.64
C PHE A 225 -4.81 -9.45 -9.33
N SER A 226 -5.34 -9.26 -8.12
CA SER A 226 -6.05 -8.03 -7.75
C SER A 226 -6.03 -7.79 -6.24
N ALA A 227 -5.82 -6.54 -5.85
CA ALA A 227 -5.95 -6.08 -4.47
C ALA A 227 -7.40 -6.11 -3.93
N SER A 228 -8.40 -6.26 -4.81
CA SER A 228 -9.81 -6.40 -4.39
C SER A 228 -10.12 -7.74 -3.71
N ILE A 229 -9.24 -8.72 -3.89
CA ILE A 229 -9.38 -10.08 -3.36
C ILE A 229 -8.88 -10.09 -1.92
N LEU A 230 -9.79 -10.29 -0.96
CA LEU A 230 -9.47 -10.29 0.46
C LEU A 230 -8.94 -11.65 0.92
N ASP A 231 -9.65 -12.72 0.53
CA ASP A 231 -9.30 -14.06 0.95
C ASP A 231 -9.51 -15.09 -0.16
N VAL A 232 -8.70 -16.13 -0.13
CA VAL A 232 -8.68 -17.21 -1.12
C VAL A 232 -8.49 -18.52 -0.40
N HIS A 233 -9.40 -19.46 -0.64
CA HIS A 233 -9.27 -20.84 -0.19
C HIS A 233 -9.17 -21.75 -1.42
N ALA A 234 -8.11 -22.54 -1.48
CA ALA A 234 -7.93 -23.55 -2.52
C ALA A 234 -8.25 -24.92 -1.92
N SER A 235 -9.25 -25.61 -2.48
CA SER A 235 -9.67 -26.93 -2.03
C SER A 235 -9.59 -27.93 -3.17
N THR A 236 -9.13 -29.14 -2.87
CA THR A 236 -9.06 -30.25 -3.83
C THR A 236 -9.97 -31.38 -3.34
N PRO A 237 -11.30 -31.32 -3.62
CA PRO A 237 -12.24 -32.33 -3.14
C PRO A 237 -12.04 -33.72 -3.73
N ASP A 238 -11.47 -33.84 -4.94
CA ASP A 238 -11.16 -35.10 -5.60
C ASP A 238 -9.80 -35.01 -6.35
N LEU A 239 -9.17 -36.15 -6.63
CA LEU A 239 -7.86 -36.25 -7.32
C LEU A 239 -7.75 -35.54 -8.70
N VAL A 240 -8.87 -35.07 -9.25
CA VAL A 240 -8.98 -34.50 -10.61
C VAL A 240 -9.62 -33.11 -10.61
N ARG A 241 -9.99 -32.53 -9.46
CA ARG A 241 -10.67 -31.22 -9.42
C ARG A 241 -10.13 -30.33 -8.32
N SER A 242 -9.66 -29.15 -8.71
CA SER A 242 -9.33 -28.05 -7.81
C SER A 242 -10.42 -26.99 -7.89
N ILE A 243 -11.01 -26.63 -6.75
CA ILE A 243 -12.00 -25.57 -6.63
C ILE A 243 -11.33 -24.36 -5.97
N PHE A 244 -11.47 -23.20 -6.61
CA PHE A 244 -11.03 -21.92 -6.06
C PHE A 244 -12.23 -21.11 -5.62
N ALA A 245 -12.26 -20.77 -4.34
CA ALA A 245 -13.20 -19.81 -3.78
C ALA A 245 -12.42 -18.58 -3.34
N PHE A 246 -12.80 -17.42 -3.86
CA PHE A 246 -12.22 -16.16 -3.44
C PHE A 246 -13.31 -15.14 -3.10
N TYR A 247 -13.05 -14.38 -2.04
CA TYR A 247 -13.94 -13.35 -1.54
C TYR A 247 -13.39 -11.99 -1.95
N SER A 248 -14.16 -11.23 -2.73
CA SER A 248 -13.81 -9.86 -3.10
C SER A 248 -14.76 -8.86 -2.42
N LYS A 249 -14.32 -7.61 -2.27
CA LYS A 249 -15.15 -6.53 -1.70
C LYS A 249 -16.47 -6.29 -2.46
N THR A 250 -16.62 -6.79 -3.68
CA THR A 250 -17.79 -6.54 -4.55
C THR A 250 -18.57 -7.79 -4.98
N ALA A 251 -18.03 -9.00 -4.87
CA ALA A 251 -18.76 -10.26 -5.15
C ALA A 251 -17.99 -11.54 -4.73
N ILE A 252 -18.73 -12.64 -4.56
CA ILE A 252 -18.20 -14.01 -4.43
C ILE A 252 -18.13 -14.62 -5.84
N PHE A 253 -16.95 -15.05 -6.27
CA PHE A 253 -16.77 -15.76 -7.53
C PHE A 253 -16.22 -17.17 -7.26
N LEU A 254 -16.88 -18.16 -7.84
CA LEU A 254 -16.44 -19.56 -7.87
C LEU A 254 -15.83 -19.82 -9.24
N HIS A 255 -14.54 -20.15 -9.28
CA HIS A 255 -13.87 -20.52 -10.53
C HIS A 255 -13.44 -22.00 -10.47
N GLN A 256 -13.92 -22.78 -11.43
CA GLN A 256 -13.58 -24.20 -11.59
C GLN A 256 -12.59 -24.36 -12.74
N HIS A 257 -11.43 -24.92 -12.46
CA HIS A 257 -10.50 -25.40 -13.49
C HIS A 257 -10.65 -26.93 -13.64
N PHE A 258 -10.80 -27.37 -14.89
CA PHE A 258 -10.86 -28.78 -15.30
C PHE A 258 -9.49 -29.30 -15.72
#